data_AF-A0A2V7RYC7-F1
#
_entry.id   AF-A0A2V7RYC7-F1
#
_cell.length_a   1.000
_cell.length_b   1.000
_cell.length_c   1.000
_cell.angle_alpha   90.00
_cell.angle_beta   90.00
_cell.angle_gamma   90.00
#
_symmetry.space_group_name_H-M   'P 1'
#
loop_
_entity.id
_entity.type
_entity.pdbx_description
1 polymer ?
#
loop_
_entity_poly.entity_id
_entity_poly.type
_entity_poly.pdbx_seq_one_letter_code
_entity_poly.pdbx_strand_id
1 'polypeptide(L)'
;MAHAAAMHEDVMLPPPSREAGAGVYNEKLGMWIFLGSEVMFFTALIGTYVILRFAHPSSWKAPGQVLNIPVTAINTFLLICSSVTMVKAFAAAQDGLQRQLRLWLLATVIIGASFVGVQVYEYTHLIEKGFVPSEGLYGSTFYTMTGFHGFHVTMGVICMMFVTARAFQGKYTKDDHRGVEVIGLYWHFVDLVWIILFTIVYLI
;
A
#
# COMPACT_ATOMS: atom_id res chain seq x y z
N MET A 1 20.39 73.22 26.63
CA MET A 1 19.42 72.13 26.46
C MET A 1 19.49 71.67 25.02
N ALA A 2 20.21 70.58 24.73
CA ALA A 2 20.31 70.00 23.40
C ALA A 2 19.71 68.58 23.48
N HIS A 3 18.44 68.45 23.09
CA HIS A 3 17.80 67.16 22.91
C HIS A 3 18.10 66.71 21.48
N ALA A 4 19.10 65.85 21.30
CA ALA A 4 19.31 65.14 20.05
C ALA A 4 18.19 64.10 19.91
N ALA A 5 17.33 64.28 18.90
CA ALA A 5 16.34 63.30 18.53
C ALA A 5 17.04 62.13 17.84
N ALA A 6 17.01 60.95 18.47
CA ALA A 6 17.47 59.71 17.85
C ALA A 6 16.49 59.34 16.73
N MET A 7 16.96 59.36 15.48
CA MET A 7 16.25 58.78 14.35
C MET A 7 16.26 57.26 14.52
N HIS A 8 15.09 56.67 14.76
CA HIS A 8 14.91 55.23 14.74
C HIS A 8 14.93 54.81 13.26
N GLU A 9 16.04 54.24 12.79
CA GLU A 9 16.05 53.55 11.50
C GLU A 9 15.14 52.32 11.63
N ASP A 10 13.98 52.35 10.98
CA ASP A 10 13.16 51.16 10.75
C ASP A 10 13.93 50.25 9.79
N VAL A 11 14.82 49.44 10.36
CA VAL A 11 15.50 48.36 9.67
C VAL A 11 14.43 47.39 9.21
N MET A 12 14.14 47.41 7.90
CA MET A 12 13.18 46.53 7.27
C MET A 12 13.75 45.10 7.32
N LEU A 13 13.43 44.38 8.39
CA LEU A 13 13.80 42.98 8.53
C LEU A 13 13.15 42.20 7.37
N PRO A 14 13.88 41.28 6.73
CA PRO A 14 13.29 40.41 5.73
C PRO A 14 12.07 39.69 6.33
N PRO A 15 11.01 39.47 5.55
CA PRO A 15 9.85 38.75 6.05
C PRO A 15 10.31 37.41 6.63
N PRO A 16 9.75 36.98 7.77
CA PRO A 16 10.10 35.71 8.37
C PRO A 16 10.04 34.61 7.31
N SER A 17 11.06 33.76 7.26
CA SER A 17 11.08 32.58 6.39
C SER A 17 9.77 31.84 6.62
N ARG A 18 9.02 31.57 5.53
CA ARG A 18 7.75 30.84 5.57
C ARG A 18 7.87 29.71 6.57
N GLU A 19 7.03 29.72 7.61
CA GLU A 19 6.99 28.62 8.55
C GLU A 19 6.88 27.32 7.77
N ALA A 20 7.69 26.33 8.14
CA ALA A 20 7.66 25.01 7.54
C ALA A 20 6.28 24.39 7.84
N GLY A 21 5.28 24.71 7.03
CA GLY A 21 3.90 24.29 7.24
C GLY A 21 3.82 22.78 7.30
N ALA A 22 3.34 22.23 8.42
CA ALA A 22 2.99 20.82 8.71
C ALA A 22 3.88 19.66 8.19
N GLY A 23 4.98 19.91 7.48
CA GLY A 23 5.76 18.88 6.78
C GLY A 23 4.98 18.12 5.69
N VAL A 24 3.80 18.57 5.27
CA VAL A 24 2.99 17.92 4.22
C VAL A 24 3.33 18.54 2.88
N TYR A 25 4.20 17.89 2.13
CA TYR A 25 4.46 18.24 0.74
C TYR A 25 3.31 17.79 -0.16
N ASN A 26 3.12 18.47 -1.30
CA ASN A 26 1.97 18.27 -2.21
C ASN A 26 1.79 16.81 -2.63
N GLU A 27 2.90 16.07 -2.79
CA GLU A 27 2.90 14.67 -3.19
C GLU A 27 2.35 13.75 -2.09
N LYS A 28 2.62 14.04 -0.81
CA LYS A 28 2.07 13.28 0.33
C LYS A 28 0.59 13.55 0.52
N LEU A 29 0.17 14.81 0.38
CA LEU A 29 -1.26 15.17 0.42
C LEU A 29 -2.03 14.50 -0.72
N GLY A 30 -1.48 14.54 -1.94
CA GLY A 30 -2.06 13.87 -3.10
C GLY A 30 -2.20 12.37 -2.88
N MET A 31 -1.20 11.72 -2.29
CA MET A 31 -1.28 10.31 -1.92
C MET A 31 -2.40 10.05 -0.91
N TRP A 32 -2.52 10.83 0.17
CA TRP A 32 -3.60 10.64 1.14
C TRP A 32 -5.01 10.79 0.54
N ILE A 33 -5.20 11.76 -0.36
CA ILE A 33 -6.48 11.94 -1.06
C ILE A 33 -6.77 10.73 -1.95
N PHE A 34 -5.78 10.25 -2.69
CA PHE A 34 -5.89 9.05 -3.52
C PHE A 34 -6.21 7.80 -2.67
N LEU A 35 -5.51 7.60 -1.55
CA LEU A 35 -5.80 6.50 -0.62
C LEU A 35 -7.23 6.62 -0.06
N GLY A 36 -7.70 7.84 0.22
CA GLY A 36 -9.08 8.08 0.61
C GLY A 36 -10.11 7.62 -0.42
N SER A 37 -9.87 7.88 -1.71
CA SER A 37 -10.76 7.37 -2.77
C SER A 37 -10.70 5.85 -2.90
N GLU A 38 -9.52 5.25 -2.72
CA GLU A 38 -9.36 3.78 -2.75
C GLU A 38 -10.08 3.09 -1.59
N VAL A 39 -10.08 3.69 -0.39
CA VAL A 39 -10.88 3.20 0.75
C VAL A 39 -12.35 3.12 0.37
N MET A 40 -12.90 4.16 -0.26
CA MET A 40 -14.31 4.17 -0.69
C MET A 40 -14.58 3.10 -1.75
N PHE A 41 -13.68 2.94 -2.71
CA PHE A 41 -13.77 1.92 -3.76
C PHE A 41 -13.79 0.50 -3.18
N PHE A 42 -12.82 0.13 -2.33
CA PHE A 42 -12.78 -1.19 -1.70
C PHE A 42 -13.92 -1.40 -0.71
N THR A 43 -14.37 -0.36 0.00
CA THR A 43 -15.52 -0.46 0.90
C THR A 43 -16.80 -0.83 0.14
N ALA A 44 -17.00 -0.27 -1.06
CA ALA A 44 -18.15 -0.62 -1.90
C ALA A 44 -18.10 -2.08 -2.38
N LEU A 45 -16.91 -2.58 -2.77
CA LEU A 45 -16.73 -3.98 -3.19
C LEU A 45 -16.95 -4.95 -2.03
N ILE A 46 -16.35 -4.68 -0.88
CA ILE A 46 -16.49 -5.49 0.34
C ILE A 46 -17.94 -5.47 0.82
N GLY A 47 -18.57 -4.29 0.86
CA GLY A 47 -19.97 -4.13 1.24
C GLY A 47 -20.90 -4.94 0.34
N THR A 48 -20.66 -4.93 -0.98
CA THR A 48 -21.40 -5.73 -1.94
C THR A 48 -21.25 -7.23 -1.67
N TYR A 49 -20.02 -7.72 -1.44
CA TYR A 49 -19.77 -9.12 -1.09
C TYR A 49 -20.52 -9.54 0.18
N VAL A 50 -20.41 -8.73 1.24
CA VAL A 50 -21.03 -9.01 2.54
C VAL A 50 -22.56 -9.03 2.44
N ILE A 51 -23.16 -8.03 1.78
CA ILE A 51 -24.62 -7.96 1.60
C ILE A 51 -25.13 -9.18 0.81
N LEU A 52 -24.48 -9.52 -0.31
CA LEU A 52 -24.90 -10.65 -1.12
C LEU A 52 -24.73 -11.99 -0.38
N ARG A 53 -23.68 -12.13 0.42
CA ARG A 53 -23.44 -13.32 1.27
C ARG A 53 -24.55 -13.53 2.29
N PHE A 54 -25.00 -12.48 2.96
CA PHE A 54 -26.11 -12.56 3.92
C PHE A 54 -27.47 -12.69 3.25
N ALA A 55 -27.66 -12.08 2.08
CA ALA A 55 -28.91 -12.15 1.33
C ALA A 55 -29.13 -13.53 0.67
N HIS A 56 -28.07 -14.22 0.26
CA HIS A 56 -28.15 -15.52 -0.42
C HIS A 56 -27.20 -16.58 0.20
N PRO A 57 -27.39 -17.00 1.47
CA PRO A 57 -26.44 -17.87 2.17
C PRO A 57 -26.18 -19.21 1.47
N SER A 58 -27.18 -19.75 0.75
CA SER A 58 -27.08 -21.01 0.01
C SER A 58 -26.15 -20.96 -1.20
N SER A 59 -25.77 -19.77 -1.66
CA SER A 59 -24.86 -19.57 -2.81
C SER A 59 -23.38 -19.61 -2.42
N TRP A 60 -23.05 -19.58 -1.12
CA TRP A 60 -21.68 -19.65 -0.61
C TRP A 60 -21.38 -21.07 -0.10
N LYS A 61 -20.28 -21.66 -0.57
CA LYS A 61 -19.74 -22.91 -0.03
C LYS A 61 -19.00 -22.63 1.29
N ALA A 62 -18.90 -23.63 2.18
CA ALA A 62 -18.28 -23.42 3.49
C ALA A 62 -16.77 -23.08 3.35
N PRO A 63 -16.20 -22.25 4.25
CA PRO A 63 -14.78 -21.93 4.25
C PRO A 63 -13.90 -23.20 4.22
N GLY A 64 -12.87 -23.22 3.37
CA GLY A 64 -11.93 -24.34 3.24
C GLY A 64 -12.37 -25.49 2.34
N GLN A 65 -13.60 -25.48 1.81
CA GLN A 65 -14.03 -26.51 0.83
C GLN A 65 -13.52 -26.23 -0.58
N VAL A 66 -13.40 -24.96 -0.96
CA VAL A 66 -12.97 -24.51 -2.29
C VAL A 66 -11.62 -23.81 -2.23
N LEU A 67 -11.44 -22.93 -1.23
CA LEU A 67 -10.27 -22.09 -1.06
C LEU A 67 -9.18 -22.77 -0.23
N ASN A 68 -7.90 -22.59 -0.62
CA ASN A 68 -6.76 -23.22 0.05
C ASN A 68 -6.22 -22.35 1.19
N ILE A 69 -6.85 -22.43 2.36
CA ILE A 69 -6.55 -21.58 3.52
C ILE A 69 -5.07 -21.62 3.94
N PRO A 70 -4.37 -22.78 4.05
CA PRO A 70 -2.97 -22.80 4.49
C PRO A 70 -2.02 -22.05 3.56
N VAL A 71 -2.18 -22.22 2.24
CA VAL A 71 -1.30 -21.55 1.25
C VAL A 71 -1.53 -20.05 1.28
N THR A 72 -2.80 -19.62 1.28
CA THR A 72 -3.15 -18.20 1.33
C THR A 72 -2.77 -17.56 2.67
N ALA A 73 -2.86 -18.28 3.79
CA ALA A 73 -2.44 -17.79 5.09
C ALA A 73 -0.93 -17.54 5.16
N ILE A 74 -0.11 -18.45 4.63
CA ILE A 74 1.33 -18.26 4.50
C ILE A 74 1.62 -17.07 3.59
N ASN A 75 0.90 -16.93 2.49
CA ASN A 75 1.06 -15.82 1.56
C ASN A 75 0.74 -14.46 2.21
N THR A 76 -0.35 -14.39 2.99
CA THR A 76 -0.73 -13.21 3.79
C THR A 76 0.33 -12.89 4.83
N PHE A 77 0.90 -13.90 5.50
CA PHE A 77 2.00 -13.69 6.45
C PHE A 77 3.23 -13.09 5.77
N LEU A 78 3.61 -13.59 4.58
CA LEU A 78 4.68 -13.01 3.78
C LEU A 78 4.40 -11.56 3.43
N LEU A 79 3.18 -11.23 3.03
CA LEU A 79 2.78 -9.84 2.74
C LEU A 79 2.98 -8.92 3.96
N ILE A 80 2.56 -9.36 5.16
CA ILE A 80 2.77 -8.61 6.41
C ILE A 80 4.27 -8.42 6.69
N CYS A 81 5.09 -9.44 6.45
CA CYS A 81 6.54 -9.31 6.54
C CYS A 81 7.10 -8.30 5.53
N SER A 82 6.56 -8.23 4.31
CA SER A 82 6.90 -7.23 3.29
C SER A 82 6.64 -5.80 3.76
N SER A 83 5.52 -5.60 4.47
CA SER A 83 5.20 -4.32 5.10
C SER A 83 6.30 -3.91 6.09
N VAL A 84 6.76 -4.84 6.94
CA VAL A 84 7.84 -4.56 7.90
C VAL A 84 9.16 -4.26 7.19
N THR A 85 9.51 -4.94 6.10
CA THR A 85 10.72 -4.63 5.33
C THR A 85 10.63 -3.24 4.71
N MET A 86 9.45 -2.79 4.29
CA MET A 86 9.26 -1.43 3.78
C MET A 86 9.46 -0.35 4.85
N VAL A 87 8.97 -0.57 6.08
CA VAL A 87 9.25 0.34 7.21
C VAL A 87 10.74 0.45 7.48
N LYS A 88 11.46 -0.69 7.47
CA LYS A 88 12.92 -0.71 7.65
C LYS A 88 13.66 -0.02 6.50
N ALA A 89 13.17 -0.15 5.27
CA ALA A 89 13.71 0.59 4.12
C ALA A 89 13.57 2.10 4.32
N PHE A 90 12.40 2.55 4.74
CA PHE A 90 12.14 3.97 5.01
C PHE A 90 13.02 4.52 6.16
N ALA A 91 13.15 3.78 7.26
CA ALA A 91 14.05 4.15 8.36
C ALA A 91 15.51 4.27 7.87
N ALA A 92 15.98 3.30 7.09
CA ALA A 92 17.31 3.37 6.48
C ALA A 92 17.48 4.56 5.52
N ALA A 93 16.42 5.00 4.84
CA ALA A 93 16.44 6.21 4.02
C ALA A 93 16.63 7.48 4.87
N GLN A 94 15.90 7.58 5.99
CA GLN A 94 16.03 8.70 6.94
C GLN A 94 17.41 8.77 7.60
N ASP A 95 18.01 7.61 7.90
CA ASP A 95 19.34 7.53 8.48
C ASP A 95 20.47 7.70 7.44
N GLY A 96 20.12 7.79 6.14
CA GLY A 96 21.10 7.89 5.05
C GLY A 96 21.88 6.59 4.78
N LEU A 97 21.41 5.46 5.31
CA LEU A 97 22.06 4.14 5.21
C LEU A 97 21.74 3.48 3.86
N GLN A 98 22.38 3.97 2.79
CA GLN A 98 22.12 3.57 1.40
C GLN A 98 22.16 2.07 1.14
N ARG A 99 23.11 1.34 1.76
CA ARG A 99 23.20 -0.11 1.60
C ARG A 99 21.99 -0.82 2.19
N GLN A 100 21.55 -0.40 3.38
CA GLN A 100 20.39 -1.00 4.05
C GLN A 100 19.10 -0.65 3.32
N LEU A 101 18.94 0.60 2.87
CA LEU A 101 17.82 1.04 2.03
C LEU A 101 17.63 0.10 0.84
N ARG A 102 18.69 -0.13 0.04
CA ARG A 102 18.62 -0.98 -1.15
C ARG A 102 18.29 -2.44 -0.83
N LEU A 103 18.86 -2.98 0.24
CA LEU A 103 18.60 -4.37 0.66
C LEU A 103 17.16 -4.57 1.11
N TRP A 104 16.63 -3.65 1.92
CA TRP A 104 15.26 -3.73 2.40
C TRP A 104 14.24 -3.50 1.28
N LEU A 105 14.49 -2.55 0.36
CA LEU A 105 13.64 -2.35 -0.82
C LEU A 105 13.61 -3.59 -1.73
N LEU A 106 14.78 -4.21 -1.99
CA LEU A 106 14.82 -5.47 -2.74
C LEU A 106 14.04 -6.58 -2.05
N ALA A 107 14.17 -6.71 -0.72
CA ALA A 107 13.40 -7.69 0.04
C ALA A 107 11.89 -7.46 -0.12
N THR A 108 11.42 -6.22 0.02
CA THR A 108 10.01 -5.87 -0.20
C THR A 108 9.53 -6.22 -1.61
N VAL A 109 10.32 -5.92 -2.65
CA VAL A 109 9.97 -6.28 -4.04
C VAL A 109 9.87 -7.79 -4.24
N ILE A 110 10.85 -8.56 -3.73
CA ILE A 110 10.87 -10.02 -3.89
C ILE A 110 9.67 -10.66 -3.17
N ILE A 111 9.40 -10.23 -1.94
CA ILE A 111 8.29 -10.76 -1.15
C ILE A 111 6.95 -10.38 -1.80
N GLY A 112 6.78 -9.13 -2.23
CA GLY A 112 5.59 -8.67 -2.95
C GLY A 112 5.36 -9.38 -4.28
N ALA A 113 6.43 -9.61 -5.06
CA ALA A 113 6.34 -10.37 -6.32
C ALA A 113 5.97 -11.85 -6.06
N SER A 114 6.52 -12.45 -5.00
CA SER A 114 6.16 -13.81 -4.60
C SER A 114 4.67 -13.90 -4.24
N PHE A 115 4.14 -12.88 -3.57
CA PHE A 115 2.72 -12.80 -3.25
C PHE A 115 1.83 -12.84 -4.49
N VAL A 116 2.16 -12.03 -5.50
CA VAL A 116 1.42 -12.02 -6.78
C VAL A 116 1.53 -13.38 -7.47
N GLY A 117 2.71 -14.02 -7.46
CA GLY A 117 2.91 -15.34 -8.03
C GLY A 117 2.04 -16.43 -7.37
N VAL A 118 1.97 -16.44 -6.04
CA VAL A 118 1.11 -17.37 -5.29
C VAL A 118 -0.37 -17.09 -5.58
N GLN A 119 -0.77 -15.82 -5.69
CA GLN A 119 -2.14 -15.44 -6.00
C GLN A 119 -2.57 -15.94 -7.40
N VAL A 120 -1.69 -15.80 -8.40
CA VAL A 120 -1.94 -16.33 -9.75
C VAL A 120 -2.07 -17.85 -9.73
N TYR A 121 -1.19 -18.54 -9.01
CA TYR A 121 -1.28 -19.99 -8.84
C TYR A 121 -2.62 -20.40 -8.20
N GLU A 122 -3.05 -19.69 -7.16
CA GLU A 122 -4.32 -19.98 -6.51
C GLU A 122 -5.51 -19.80 -7.47
N TYR A 123 -5.52 -18.73 -8.27
CA TYR A 123 -6.56 -18.53 -9.29
C TYR A 123 -6.58 -19.63 -10.33
N THR A 124 -5.42 -20.04 -10.86
CA THR A 124 -5.36 -21.14 -11.83
C THR A 124 -5.90 -22.44 -11.26
N HIS A 125 -5.53 -22.76 -10.01
CA HIS A 125 -5.98 -23.97 -9.33
C HIS A 125 -7.48 -23.95 -9.02
N LEU A 126 -8.04 -22.78 -8.71
CA LEU A 126 -9.48 -22.61 -8.49
C LEU A 126 -10.29 -22.77 -9.78
N ILE A 127 -9.81 -22.18 -10.88
CA ILE A 127 -10.43 -22.31 -12.21
C ILE A 127 -10.43 -23.76 -12.66
N GLU A 128 -9.32 -24.49 -12.48
CA GLU A 128 -9.21 -25.92 -12.82
C GLU A 128 -10.20 -26.79 -12.02
N LYS A 129 -10.50 -26.41 -10.78
CA LYS A 129 -11.52 -27.05 -9.93
C LYS A 129 -12.96 -26.66 -10.28
N GLY A 130 -13.16 -25.87 -11.32
CA GLY A 130 -14.47 -25.40 -11.78
C GLY A 130 -14.98 -24.15 -11.06
N PHE A 131 -14.19 -23.56 -10.15
CA PHE A 131 -14.52 -22.28 -9.51
C PHE A 131 -14.13 -21.12 -10.42
N VAL A 132 -15.04 -20.76 -11.32
CA VAL A 132 -14.83 -19.73 -12.35
C VAL A 132 -15.58 -18.44 -12.02
N PRO A 133 -15.18 -17.27 -12.57
CA PRO A 133 -15.88 -16.02 -12.36
C PRO A 133 -17.36 -16.04 -12.76
N SER A 134 -17.74 -16.92 -13.69
CA SER A 134 -19.13 -17.15 -14.11
C SER A 134 -19.91 -18.11 -13.21
N GLU A 135 -19.29 -18.74 -12.20
CA GLU A 135 -19.96 -19.65 -11.26
C GLU A 135 -20.70 -18.85 -10.17
N GLY A 136 -21.82 -18.24 -10.58
CA GLY A 136 -22.78 -17.60 -9.69
C GLY A 136 -22.24 -16.38 -8.92
N LEU A 137 -22.97 -16.03 -7.84
CA LEU A 137 -22.66 -14.84 -7.02
C LEU A 137 -21.33 -14.99 -6.27
N TYR A 138 -20.96 -16.21 -5.85
CA TYR A 138 -19.75 -16.43 -5.07
C TYR A 138 -18.48 -16.25 -5.92
N GLY A 139 -18.40 -16.91 -7.08
CA GLY A 139 -17.26 -16.77 -7.99
C GLY A 139 -17.10 -15.33 -8.49
N SER A 140 -18.16 -14.72 -9.01
CA SER A 140 -18.12 -13.36 -9.56
C SER A 140 -17.65 -12.32 -8.55
N THR A 141 -18.19 -12.32 -7.33
CA THR A 141 -17.82 -11.36 -6.28
C THR A 141 -16.41 -11.63 -5.73
N PHE A 142 -16.02 -12.90 -5.56
CA PHE A 142 -14.68 -13.30 -5.15
C PHE A 142 -13.62 -12.80 -6.13
N TYR A 143 -13.74 -13.14 -7.42
CA TYR A 143 -12.75 -12.78 -8.43
C TYR A 143 -12.72 -11.28 -8.72
N THR A 144 -13.86 -10.59 -8.66
CA THR A 144 -13.89 -9.14 -8.82
C THR A 144 -13.12 -8.46 -7.69
N MET A 145 -13.44 -8.78 -6.44
CA MET A 145 -12.85 -8.12 -5.28
C MET A 145 -11.37 -8.45 -5.11
N THR A 146 -11.01 -9.74 -5.16
CA THR A 146 -9.61 -10.16 -5.03
C THR A 146 -8.79 -9.81 -6.27
N GLY A 147 -9.41 -9.77 -7.46
CA GLY A 147 -8.74 -9.38 -8.70
C GLY A 147 -8.37 -7.90 -8.74
N PHE A 148 -9.28 -7.01 -8.32
CA PHE A 148 -8.95 -5.58 -8.15
C PHE A 148 -7.84 -5.38 -7.13
N HIS A 149 -7.87 -6.11 -6.01
CA HIS A 149 -6.77 -6.07 -5.06
C HIS A 149 -5.45 -6.54 -5.68
N GLY A 150 -5.44 -7.69 -6.38
CA GLY A 150 -4.25 -8.22 -7.06
C GLY A 150 -3.68 -7.24 -8.11
N PHE A 151 -4.56 -6.50 -8.80
CA PHE A 151 -4.15 -5.41 -9.70
C PHE A 151 -3.42 -4.29 -8.95
N HIS A 152 -3.95 -3.83 -7.81
CA HIS A 152 -3.31 -2.81 -6.98
C HIS A 152 -1.96 -3.28 -6.43
N VAL A 153 -1.87 -4.53 -5.95
CA VAL A 153 -0.58 -5.10 -5.52
C VAL A 153 0.42 -5.13 -6.67
N THR A 154 0.00 -5.56 -7.85
CA THR A 154 0.87 -5.62 -9.04
C THR A 154 1.39 -4.23 -9.42
N MET A 155 0.52 -3.21 -9.43
CA MET A 155 0.93 -1.81 -9.63
C MET A 155 1.90 -1.34 -8.53
N GLY A 156 1.63 -1.71 -7.28
CA GLY A 156 2.51 -1.45 -6.15
C GLY A 156 3.90 -2.03 -6.34
N VAL A 157 3.99 -3.29 -6.81
CA VAL A 157 5.28 -3.96 -7.05
C VAL A 157 6.04 -3.25 -8.17
N ILE A 158 5.35 -2.83 -9.24
CA ILE A 158 5.95 -2.06 -10.35
C ILE A 158 6.50 -0.71 -9.84
N CYS A 159 5.71 0.04 -9.07
CA CYS A 159 6.14 1.29 -8.47
C CYS A 159 7.31 1.08 -7.49
N MET A 160 7.27 0.01 -6.70
CA MET A 160 8.34 -0.37 -5.77
C MET A 160 9.62 -0.74 -6.51
N MET A 161 9.53 -1.45 -7.64
CA MET A 161 10.66 -1.74 -8.52
C MET A 161 11.27 -0.44 -9.07
N PHE A 162 10.45 0.54 -9.46
CA PHE A 162 10.94 1.84 -9.93
C PHE A 162 11.68 2.61 -8.83
N VAL A 163 11.12 2.69 -7.62
CA VAL A 163 11.79 3.30 -6.46
C VAL A 163 13.08 2.56 -6.15
N THR A 164 13.06 1.23 -6.13
CA THR A 164 14.26 0.41 -5.92
C THR A 164 15.34 0.74 -6.94
N ALA A 165 15.01 0.77 -8.24
CA ALA A 165 15.95 1.13 -9.30
C ALA A 165 16.55 2.54 -9.12
N ARG A 166 15.75 3.53 -8.70
CA ARG A 166 16.26 4.87 -8.37
C ARG A 166 17.15 4.89 -7.13
N ALA A 167 16.91 4.02 -6.15
CA ALA A 167 17.79 3.84 -5.00
C ALA A 167 19.15 3.25 -5.39
N PHE A 168 19.20 2.35 -6.38
CA PHE A 168 20.46 1.86 -6.95
C PHE A 168 21.22 2.93 -7.73
N GLN A 169 20.52 3.89 -8.35
CA GLN A 169 21.12 5.05 -9.01
C GLN A 169 21.63 6.13 -8.02
N GLY A 170 21.49 5.91 -6.70
CA GLY A 170 21.94 6.85 -5.68
C GLY A 170 21.12 8.14 -5.60
N LYS A 171 19.88 8.12 -6.12
CA LYS A 171 19.03 9.32 -6.22
C LYS A 171 18.28 9.67 -4.94
N TYR A 172 18.30 8.81 -3.93
CA TYR A 172 17.74 9.12 -2.62
C TYR A 172 18.85 9.57 -1.69
N THR A 173 18.66 10.73 -1.09
CA THR A 173 19.54 11.28 -0.06
C THR A 173 18.76 11.44 1.24
N LYS A 174 19.45 11.77 2.33
CA LYS A 174 18.80 12.02 3.63
C LYS A 174 17.73 13.10 3.54
N ASP A 175 17.92 14.09 2.68
CA ASP A 175 17.00 15.22 2.50
C ASP A 175 15.95 14.98 1.40
N ASP A 176 16.20 14.03 0.50
CA ASP A 176 15.29 13.66 -0.60
C ASP A 176 14.97 12.16 -0.58
N HIS A 177 14.11 11.75 0.35
CA HIS A 177 13.60 10.39 0.51
C HIS A 177 12.06 10.30 0.34
N ARG A 178 11.43 11.37 -0.16
CA ARG A 178 9.97 11.52 -0.27
C ARG A 178 9.34 10.44 -1.16
N GLY A 179 10.02 10.05 -2.23
CA GLY A 179 9.53 8.99 -3.12
C GLY A 179 9.41 7.62 -2.43
N VAL A 180 10.32 7.31 -1.49
CA VAL A 180 10.27 6.07 -0.70
C VAL A 180 9.11 6.13 0.29
N GLU A 181 8.88 7.29 0.90
CA GLU A 181 7.75 7.52 1.82
C GLU A 181 6.40 7.35 1.13
N VAL A 182 6.19 8.04 -0.01
CA VAL A 182 4.91 8.03 -0.75
C VAL A 182 4.56 6.64 -1.24
N ILE A 183 5.52 5.91 -1.81
CA ILE A 183 5.30 4.53 -2.25
C ILE A 183 5.14 3.58 -1.06
N GLY A 184 5.83 3.84 0.06
CA GLY A 184 5.63 3.11 1.32
C GLY A 184 4.20 3.22 1.83
N LEU A 185 3.63 4.43 1.85
CA LEU A 185 2.24 4.66 2.25
C LEU A 185 1.25 3.87 1.38
N TYR A 186 1.45 3.87 0.06
CA TYR A 186 0.65 3.07 -0.86
C TYR A 186 0.78 1.57 -0.58
N TRP A 187 2.00 1.08 -0.39
CA TRP A 187 2.26 -0.33 -0.12
C TRP A 187 1.58 -0.80 1.17
N HIS A 188 1.71 -0.03 2.27
CA HIS A 188 1.04 -0.34 3.53
C HIS A 188 -0.48 -0.34 3.41
N PHE A 189 -1.04 0.58 2.62
CA PHE A 189 -2.48 0.62 2.39
C PHE A 189 -2.97 -0.64 1.67
N VAL A 190 -2.29 -1.04 0.60
CA VAL A 190 -2.63 -2.25 -0.14
C VAL A 190 -2.55 -3.47 0.78
N ASP A 191 -1.49 -3.59 1.58
CA ASP A 191 -1.33 -4.68 2.56
C ASP A 191 -2.50 -4.72 3.58
N LEU A 192 -2.94 -3.56 4.08
CA LEU A 192 -4.05 -3.46 5.02
C LEU A 192 -5.37 -3.93 4.39
N VAL A 193 -5.65 -3.53 3.14
CA VAL A 193 -6.83 -3.99 2.41
C VAL A 193 -6.81 -5.52 2.28
N TRP A 194 -5.66 -6.12 2.01
CA TRP A 194 -5.55 -7.58 1.91
C TRP A 194 -5.92 -8.29 3.21
N ILE A 195 -5.46 -7.79 4.37
CA ILE A 195 -5.77 -8.40 5.66
C ILE A 195 -7.28 -8.45 5.90
N ILE A 196 -7.99 -7.38 5.55
CA ILE A 196 -9.45 -7.29 5.64
C ILE A 196 -10.09 -8.30 4.67
N LEU A 197 -9.64 -8.33 3.42
CA LEU A 197 -10.17 -9.25 2.39
C LEU A 197 -9.96 -10.71 2.78
N PHE A 198 -8.75 -11.08 3.20
CA PHE A 198 -8.43 -12.43 3.65
C PHE A 198 -9.35 -12.85 4.80
N THR A 199 -9.56 -11.98 5.78
CA THR A 199 -10.43 -12.27 6.92
C THR A 199 -11.88 -12.51 6.48
N ILE A 200 -12.43 -11.63 5.65
CA ILE A 200 -13.85 -11.72 5.23
C ILE A 200 -14.12 -12.86 4.24
N VAL A 201 -13.17 -13.15 3.36
CA VAL A 201 -13.37 -14.10 2.26
C VAL A 201 -12.95 -15.53 2.64
N TYR A 202 -11.82 -15.67 3.34
CA TYR A 202 -11.22 -16.97 3.61
C TYR A 202 -11.56 -17.52 5.01
N LEU A 203 -11.81 -16.65 5.99
CA LEU A 203 -12.05 -17.08 7.38
C LEU A 203 -13.53 -17.03 7.79
N ILE A 204 -14.27 -16.02 7.33
CA ILE A 204 -15.70 -15.81 7.65
C ILE A 204 -16.55 -16.38 6.53
#